data_AF-A0A0F2L1I6-F1
#
_entry.id   AF-A0A0F2L1I6-F1
#
_cell.length_a   1.000
_cell.length_b   1.000
_cell.length_c   1.000
_cell.angle_alpha   90.00
_cell.angle_beta   90.00
_cell.angle_gamma   90.00
#
_symmetry.space_group_name_H-M   'P 1'
#
loop_
_entity.id
_entity.type
_entity.pdbx_description
1 polymer ?
#
loop_
_entity_poly.entity_id
_entity_poly.type
_entity_poly.pdbx_seq_one_letter_code
_entity_poly.pdbx_strand_id
1 'polypeptide(L)'
;MSESETSTSALPREVPNTTVQEVSGVRVVIAVGKKKTAVAKAIIKPGIGRVRVNGVPVEIWPIEMARIRMMEPLLLAGKELMGKVDVDVTVNGGGFMGQATAVRMAIARGLIEYFQSSQLLDLYMKYDPSMIKGDPRRTEPKKPGLKHARSKRQKAYR
;
A
#
# COMPACT_ATOMS: atom_id res chain seq x y z
N MET A 1 5.60 38.65 21.39
CA MET A 1 4.57 37.62 21.58
C MET A 1 4.19 37.13 20.19
N SER A 2 4.86 36.09 19.70
CA SER A 2 4.54 35.46 18.41
C SER A 2 3.87 34.13 18.71
N GLU A 3 2.56 34.11 18.59
CA GLU A 3 1.75 32.92 18.83
C GLU A 3 2.09 31.84 17.82
N SER A 4 2.35 30.65 18.35
CA SER A 4 2.57 29.40 17.64
C SER A 4 1.28 28.93 16.99
N GLU A 5 1.19 28.99 15.67
CA GLU A 5 0.12 28.32 14.93
C GLU A 5 0.42 26.82 14.81
N THR A 6 0.05 26.05 15.84
CA THR A 6 -0.17 24.61 15.67
C THR A 6 -1.48 24.41 14.93
N SER A 7 -1.44 24.50 13.60
CA SER A 7 -2.53 24.05 12.74
C SER A 7 -2.53 22.53 12.66
N THR A 8 -3.28 21.89 13.56
CA THR A 8 -3.62 20.47 13.45
C THR A 8 -4.53 20.32 12.23
N SER A 9 -3.96 20.14 11.03
CA SER A 9 -4.74 19.84 9.83
C SER A 9 -5.26 18.40 9.93
N ALA A 10 -6.42 18.22 10.55
CA ALA A 10 -7.13 16.94 10.46
C ALA A 10 -7.41 16.63 8.99
N LEU A 11 -7.14 15.39 8.57
CA LEU A 11 -7.46 14.94 7.21
C LEU A 11 -8.98 15.11 6.97
N PRO A 12 -9.40 15.63 5.80
CA PRO A 12 -10.82 15.79 5.49
C PRO A 12 -11.55 14.46 5.27
N ARG A 13 -10.80 13.35 5.12
CA ARG A 13 -11.33 11.99 4.94
C ARG A 13 -10.42 10.97 5.63
N GLU A 14 -11.03 10.01 6.33
CA GLU A 14 -10.33 8.86 6.89
C GLU A 14 -9.77 7.97 5.77
N VAL A 15 -8.54 7.49 5.96
CA VAL A 15 -7.89 6.56 5.02
C VAL A 15 -8.41 5.15 5.30
N PRO A 16 -8.77 4.36 4.26
CA PRO A 16 -9.33 3.03 4.49
C PRO A 16 -8.29 2.03 5.01
N ASN A 17 -8.69 1.20 5.97
CA ASN A 17 -7.92 0.09 6.53
C ASN A 17 -6.59 0.51 7.20
N THR A 18 -6.62 1.64 7.91
CA THR A 18 -5.54 2.08 8.80
C THR A 18 -5.94 1.93 10.25
N THR A 19 -4.96 1.70 11.12
CA THR A 19 -5.14 1.63 12.57
C THR A 19 -3.96 2.32 13.21
N VAL A 20 -4.24 3.33 14.03
CA VAL A 20 -3.22 4.02 14.81
C VAL A 20 -3.15 3.35 16.18
N GLN A 21 -1.94 3.04 16.61
CA GLN A 21 -1.66 2.47 17.92
C GLN A 21 -0.56 3.29 18.59
N GLU A 22 -0.71 3.52 19.88
CA GLU A 22 0.38 4.02 20.72
C GLU A 22 0.99 2.85 21.46
N VAL A 23 2.26 2.54 21.14
CA VAL A 23 3.00 1.47 21.79
C VAL A 23 4.20 2.11 22.46
N SER A 24 4.32 1.98 23.79
CA SER A 24 5.44 2.52 24.56
C SER A 24 5.71 4.03 24.33
N GLY A 25 4.66 4.84 24.14
CA GLY A 25 4.78 6.28 23.86
C GLY A 25 5.20 6.63 22.43
N VAL A 26 5.29 5.64 21.55
CA VAL A 26 5.60 5.81 20.13
C VAL A 26 4.33 5.66 19.31
N ARG A 27 4.07 6.64 18.43
CA ARG A 27 2.98 6.56 17.45
C ARG A 27 3.34 5.55 16.37
N VAL A 28 2.60 4.44 16.32
CA VAL A 28 2.76 3.38 15.34
C VAL A 28 1.50 3.33 14.48
N VAL A 29 1.68 3.34 13.16
CA VAL A 29 0.57 3.24 12.21
C VAL A 29 0.64 1.89 11.52
N ILE A 30 -0.47 1.15 11.59
CA ILE A 30 -0.66 -0.11 10.88
C ILE A 30 -1.58 0.17 9.70
N ALA A 31 -1.12 -0.16 8.49
CA ALA A 31 -1.91 0.01 7.28
C ALA A 31 -1.98 -1.31 6.50
N VAL A 32 -3.15 -1.58 5.92
CA VAL A 32 -3.37 -2.79 5.12
C VAL A 32 -3.61 -2.45 3.66
N GLY A 33 -2.86 -3.11 2.79
CA GLY A 33 -3.02 -3.10 1.33
C GLY A 33 -3.43 -4.48 0.83
N LYS A 34 -4.38 -4.54 -0.12
CA LYS A 34 -4.85 -5.81 -0.69
C LYS A 34 -4.99 -5.70 -2.20
N LYS A 35 -4.40 -6.66 -2.92
CA LYS A 35 -4.55 -6.81 -4.38
C LYS A 35 -4.77 -8.27 -4.73
N LYS A 36 -5.92 -8.59 -5.33
CA LYS A 36 -6.35 -9.98 -5.56
C LYS A 36 -6.28 -10.78 -4.26
N THR A 37 -5.43 -11.80 -4.20
CA THR A 37 -5.21 -12.65 -3.03
C THR A 37 -4.02 -12.20 -2.19
N ALA A 38 -3.20 -11.25 -2.67
CA ALA A 38 -2.08 -10.71 -1.91
C ALA A 38 -2.57 -9.71 -0.86
N VAL A 39 -2.11 -9.90 0.38
CA VAL A 39 -2.37 -9.02 1.51
C VAL A 39 -1.03 -8.55 2.05
N ALA A 40 -0.87 -7.24 2.19
CA ALA A 40 0.29 -6.60 2.78
C ALA A 40 -0.15 -5.81 4.02
N LYS A 41 0.58 -5.99 5.11
CA LYS A 41 0.43 -5.22 6.36
C LYS A 41 1.72 -4.44 6.56
N ALA A 42 1.63 -3.12 6.47
CA ALA A 42 2.72 -2.20 6.74
C ALA A 42 2.62 -1.69 8.19
N ILE A 43 3.75 -1.68 8.88
CA ILE A 43 3.93 -1.09 10.19
C ILE A 43 4.88 0.09 9.99
N ILE A 44 4.40 1.28 10.29
CA ILE A 44 5.16 2.52 10.18
C ILE A 44 5.44 3.04 11.57
N LYS A 45 6.72 3.30 11.83
CA LYS A 45 7.25 3.80 13.09
C LYS A 45 8.21 4.95 12.81
N PRO A 46 8.44 5.87 13.75
CA PRO A 46 9.51 6.86 13.60
C PRO A 46 10.87 6.17 13.48
N GLY A 47 11.72 6.66 12.59
CA GLY A 47 13.00 6.01 12.26
C GLY A 47 13.87 6.81 11.29
N ILE A 48 14.79 6.11 10.63
CA ILE A 48 15.88 6.70 9.79
C ILE A 48 15.56 6.53 8.29
N GLY A 49 14.46 5.85 7.93
CA GLY A 49 14.10 5.60 6.53
C GLY A 49 14.33 4.17 6.06
N ARG A 50 14.39 3.20 6.97
CA ARG A 50 14.59 1.79 6.62
C ARG A 50 13.30 1.17 6.11
N VAL A 51 13.35 0.58 4.92
CA VAL A 51 12.19 -0.08 4.30
C VAL A 51 12.47 -1.56 4.10
N ARG A 52 11.69 -2.41 4.77
CA ARG A 52 11.84 -3.86 4.74
C ARG A 52 10.54 -4.53 4.33
N VAL A 53 10.64 -5.56 3.50
CA VAL A 53 9.53 -6.43 3.08
C VAL A 53 9.88 -7.86 3.46
N ASN A 54 9.08 -8.46 4.32
CA ASN A 54 9.31 -9.80 4.89
C ASN A 54 10.71 -9.95 5.51
N GLY A 55 11.19 -8.91 6.20
CA GLY A 55 12.51 -8.88 6.82
C GLY A 55 13.68 -8.56 5.87
N VAL A 56 13.44 -8.53 4.56
CA VAL A 56 14.46 -8.23 3.53
C VAL A 56 14.37 -6.76 3.11
N PRO A 57 15.49 -6.03 3.01
CA PRO A 57 15.51 -4.68 2.43
C PRO A 57 14.93 -4.65 1.01
N VAL A 58 14.17 -3.61 0.67
CA VAL A 58 13.53 -3.50 -0.66
C VAL A 58 14.54 -3.53 -1.81
N GLU A 59 15.73 -2.98 -1.60
CA GLU A 59 16.85 -2.96 -2.56
C GLU A 59 17.41 -4.35 -2.92
N ILE A 60 17.08 -5.39 -2.16
CA ILE A 60 17.56 -6.75 -2.42
C ILE A 60 16.46 -7.60 -3.07
N TRP A 61 15.26 -7.03 -3.28
CA TRP A 61 14.15 -7.78 -3.86
C TRP A 61 14.47 -8.28 -5.28
N PRO A 62 14.23 -9.56 -5.61
CA PRO A 62 14.79 -10.20 -6.82
C PRO A 62 14.26 -9.62 -8.13
N ILE A 63 13.03 -9.09 -8.13
CA ILE A 63 12.40 -8.54 -9.34
C ILE A 63 12.46 -7.01 -9.28
N GLU A 64 13.21 -6.42 -10.21
CA GLU A 64 13.42 -4.98 -10.30
C GLU A 64 12.11 -4.20 -10.50
N MET A 65 11.24 -4.64 -11.42
CA MET A 65 9.94 -3.99 -11.63
C MET A 65 9.05 -4.00 -10.37
N ALA A 66 9.12 -5.07 -9.58
CA ALA A 66 8.38 -5.14 -8.32
C ALA A 66 8.95 -4.15 -7.30
N ARG A 67 10.27 -4.01 -7.24
CA ARG A 67 10.98 -3.06 -6.38
C ARG A 67 10.58 -1.62 -6.68
N ILE A 68 10.63 -1.21 -7.95
CA ILE A 68 10.23 0.13 -8.38
C ILE A 68 8.80 0.43 -7.93
N ARG A 69 7.89 -0.52 -8.17
CA ARG A 69 6.48 -0.39 -7.80
C ARG A 69 6.25 -0.30 -6.29
N MET A 70 7.07 -0.95 -5.46
CA MET A 70 6.99 -0.83 -4.00
C MET A 70 7.52 0.52 -3.50
N MET A 71 8.54 1.08 -4.16
CA MET A 71 9.17 2.36 -3.78
C MET A 71 8.44 3.60 -4.28
N GLU A 72 7.59 3.48 -5.32
CA GLU A 72 6.74 4.56 -5.85
C GLU A 72 6.17 5.53 -4.77
N PRO A 73 5.45 5.07 -3.72
CA PRO A 73 4.85 5.96 -2.74
C PRO A 73 5.87 6.75 -1.91
N LEU A 74 7.05 6.17 -1.66
CA LEU A 74 8.13 6.82 -0.91
C LEU A 74 8.85 7.85 -1.78
N LEU A 75 9.06 7.54 -3.06
CA LEU A 75 9.64 8.49 -4.03
C LEU A 75 8.73 9.71 -4.21
N LEU A 76 7.41 9.48 -4.29
CA LEU A 76 6.41 10.55 -4.41
C LEU A 76 6.29 11.41 -3.15
N ALA A 77 6.42 10.83 -1.95
CA ALA A 77 6.41 11.58 -0.69
C ALA A 77 7.64 12.49 -0.52
N GLY A 78 8.73 12.22 -1.24
CA GLY A 78 9.98 12.97 -1.13
C GLY A 78 10.90 12.46 -0.03
N LYS A 79 12.19 12.78 -0.16
CA LYS A 79 13.27 12.29 0.73
C LYS A 79 13.12 12.75 2.18
N GLU A 80 12.54 13.92 2.40
CA GLU A 80 12.36 14.50 3.74
C GLU A 80 11.41 13.71 4.62
N LEU A 81 10.35 13.15 4.03
CA LEU A 81 9.38 12.33 4.75
C LEU A 81 9.88 10.90 4.89
N MET A 82 10.56 10.37 3.86
CA MET A 82 11.17 9.04 3.90
C MET A 82 12.18 8.91 5.05
N GLY A 83 13.02 9.92 5.28
CA GLY A 83 14.05 9.88 6.33
C GLY A 83 13.53 9.95 7.77
N LYS A 84 12.22 10.16 7.98
CA LYS A 84 11.60 10.29 9.32
C LYS A 84 10.95 8.99 9.80
N VAL A 85 10.76 8.02 8.92
CA VAL A 85 9.95 6.82 9.21
C VAL A 85 10.65 5.55 8.78
N ASP A 86 10.59 4.54 9.62
CA ASP A 86 10.92 3.16 9.25
C ASP A 86 9.63 2.42 8.89
N VAL A 87 9.70 1.59 7.86
CA VAL A 87 8.57 0.87 7.30
C VAL A 87 8.90 -0.63 7.25
N ASP A 88 8.22 -1.40 8.08
CA ASP A 88 8.29 -2.85 8.07
C ASP A 88 7.00 -3.42 7.46
N VAL A 89 7.12 -4.13 6.34
CA VAL A 89 5.97 -4.70 5.63
C VAL A 89 6.01 -6.22 5.68
N THR A 90 4.88 -6.82 6.07
CA THR A 90 4.65 -8.27 6.00
C THR A 90 3.65 -8.56 4.89
N VAL A 91 3.97 -9.50 4.00
CA VAL A 91 3.20 -9.77 2.80
C VAL A 91 2.99 -11.25 2.62
N ASN A 92 1.72 -11.64 2.45
CA ASN A 92 1.30 -13.03 2.27
C ASN A 92 0.33 -13.18 1.09
N GLY A 93 0.38 -14.33 0.43
CA GLY A 93 -0.53 -14.71 -0.66
C GLY A 93 -0.24 -14.02 -2.00
N GLY A 94 -1.00 -14.42 -3.03
CA GLY A 94 -0.88 -13.89 -4.39
C GLY A 94 0.42 -14.29 -5.09
N GLY A 95 0.93 -13.41 -5.94
CA GLY A 95 2.22 -13.57 -6.64
C GLY A 95 2.98 -12.24 -6.67
N PHE A 96 4.22 -12.25 -7.15
CA PHE A 96 5.16 -11.13 -6.99
C PHE A 96 4.60 -9.75 -7.34
N MET A 97 3.93 -9.59 -8.48
CA MET A 97 3.42 -8.28 -8.89
C MET A 97 2.17 -7.84 -8.09
N GLY A 98 1.34 -8.81 -7.70
CA GLY A 98 0.19 -8.58 -6.83
C GLY A 98 0.64 -8.15 -5.44
N GLN A 99 1.68 -8.81 -4.91
CA GLN A 99 2.34 -8.46 -3.66
C GLN A 99 2.94 -7.06 -3.72
N ALA A 100 3.70 -6.73 -4.76
CA ALA A 100 4.27 -5.39 -4.93
C ALA A 100 3.22 -4.28 -4.91
N THR A 101 2.08 -4.49 -5.58
CA THR A 101 0.97 -3.52 -5.59
C THR A 101 0.27 -3.44 -4.23
N ALA A 102 0.14 -4.56 -3.51
CA ALA A 102 -0.40 -4.57 -2.16
C ALA A 102 0.51 -3.81 -1.18
N VAL A 103 1.83 -4.03 -1.25
CA VAL A 103 2.85 -3.27 -0.49
C VAL A 103 2.74 -1.79 -0.80
N ARG A 104 2.72 -1.44 -2.08
CA ARG A 104 2.55 -0.06 -2.56
C ARG A 104 1.36 0.64 -1.90
N MET A 105 0.21 -0.02 -1.89
CA MET A 105 -1.01 0.50 -1.25
C MET A 105 -0.86 0.65 0.27
N ALA A 106 -0.27 -0.35 0.94
CA ALA A 106 -0.10 -0.34 2.39
C ALA A 106 0.80 0.83 2.82
N ILE A 107 1.92 1.05 2.11
CA ILE A 107 2.84 2.15 2.38
C ILE A 107 2.16 3.50 2.14
N ALA A 108 1.49 3.70 1.00
CA ALA A 108 0.83 4.97 0.69
C ALA A 108 -0.22 5.35 1.76
N ARG A 109 -1.08 4.39 2.14
CA ARG A 109 -2.11 4.60 3.16
C ARG A 109 -1.51 4.89 4.53
N GLY A 110 -0.48 4.15 4.92
CA GLY A 110 0.18 4.36 6.19
C GLY A 110 0.88 5.71 6.27
N LEU A 111 1.53 6.18 5.19
CA LEU A 111 2.20 7.48 5.19
C LEU A 111 1.21 8.64 5.34
N ILE A 112 0.07 8.60 4.64
CA ILE A 112 -0.97 9.62 4.81
C ILE A 112 -1.45 9.67 6.27
N GLU A 113 -1.74 8.51 6.85
CA GLU A 113 -2.26 8.42 8.22
C GLU A 113 -1.22 8.83 9.26
N TYR A 114 0.05 8.52 9.03
CA TYR A 114 1.15 8.88 9.93
C TYR A 114 1.39 10.40 9.94
N PHE A 115 1.49 11.02 8.76
CA PHE A 115 1.77 12.45 8.64
C PHE A 115 0.52 13.34 8.71
N GLN A 116 -0.69 12.76 8.61
CA GLN A 116 -1.97 13.48 8.57
C GLN A 116 -2.01 14.61 7.54
N SER A 117 -1.27 14.47 6.44
CA SER A 117 -1.15 15.51 5.40
C SER A 117 -2.17 15.31 4.28
N SER A 118 -3.02 16.31 4.07
CA SER A 118 -3.95 16.36 2.94
C SER A 118 -3.23 16.46 1.59
N GLN A 119 -2.07 17.12 1.56
CA GLN A 119 -1.26 17.27 0.35
C GLN A 119 -0.76 15.92 -0.19
N LEU A 120 -0.36 15.01 0.70
CA LEU A 120 0.04 13.64 0.31
C LEU A 120 -1.13 12.87 -0.27
N LEU A 121 -2.32 13.00 0.32
CA LEU A 121 -3.53 12.35 -0.17
C LEU A 121 -3.86 12.82 -1.59
N ASP A 122 -3.85 14.13 -1.82
CA ASP A 122 -4.13 14.71 -3.14
C ASP A 122 -3.08 14.33 -4.19
N LEU A 123 -1.79 14.32 -3.79
CA LEU A 123 -0.69 13.88 -4.64
C LEU A 123 -0.89 12.42 -5.09
N TYR A 124 -1.15 11.51 -4.15
CA TYR A 124 -1.36 10.10 -4.46
C TYR A 124 -2.63 9.88 -5.28
N MET A 125 -3.72 10.62 -4.99
CA MET A 125 -4.95 10.55 -5.79
C MET A 125 -4.75 11.05 -7.21
N LYS A 126 -3.94 12.10 -7.41
CA LYS A 126 -3.63 12.65 -8.74
C LYS A 126 -2.74 11.70 -9.55
N TYR A 127 -1.75 11.07 -8.90
CA TYR A 127 -0.84 10.15 -9.57
C TYR A 127 -1.50 8.81 -9.91
N ASP A 128 -2.04 8.11 -8.91
CA ASP A 128 -2.73 6.84 -9.09
C ASP A 128 -3.78 6.62 -7.98
N PRO A 129 -5.07 6.84 -8.28
CA PRO A 129 -6.16 6.64 -7.33
C PRO A 129 -6.21 5.23 -6.73
N SER A 130 -5.67 4.22 -7.42
CA SER A 130 -5.69 2.84 -6.94
C SER A 130 -4.78 2.59 -5.74
N MET A 131 -3.81 3.48 -5.46
CA MET A 131 -3.01 3.42 -4.23
C MET A 131 -3.90 3.57 -2.99
N ILE A 132 -4.89 4.48 -3.06
CA ILE A 132 -5.79 4.77 -1.94
C ILE A 132 -7.09 3.96 -2.04
N LYS A 133 -7.78 4.01 -3.17
CA LYS A 133 -9.08 3.34 -3.36
C LYS A 133 -8.94 1.82 -3.43
N GLY A 134 -7.81 1.32 -3.92
CA GLY A 134 -7.61 -0.09 -4.20
C GLY A 134 -8.34 -0.57 -5.45
N ASP A 135 -8.17 -1.87 -5.75
CA ASP A 135 -8.78 -2.52 -6.91
C ASP A 135 -9.61 -3.73 -6.45
N PRO A 136 -10.95 -3.69 -6.60
CA PRO A 136 -11.83 -4.74 -6.11
C PRO A 136 -11.79 -6.02 -6.97
N ARG A 137 -11.19 -5.99 -8.17
CA ARG A 137 -11.25 -7.12 -9.12
C ARG A 137 -10.77 -8.44 -8.53
N ARG A 138 -11.51 -9.52 -8.77
CA ARG A 138 -11.18 -10.90 -8.42
C ARG A 138 -11.45 -11.84 -9.61
N THR A 139 -10.79 -13.00 -9.60
CA THR A 139 -10.99 -14.00 -10.64
C THR A 139 -12.40 -14.57 -10.51
N GLU A 140 -13.15 -14.57 -11.60
CA GLU A 140 -14.46 -15.21 -11.65
C GLU A 140 -14.32 -16.73 -11.50
N PRO A 141 -15.22 -17.40 -10.75
CA PRO A 141 -15.20 -18.84 -10.61
C PRO A 141 -15.51 -19.54 -11.95
N LYS A 142 -15.00 -20.77 -12.11
CA LYS A 142 -15.30 -21.61 -13.26
C LYS A 142 -16.74 -22.12 -13.17
N LYS A 143 -17.51 -21.97 -14.26
CA LYS A 143 -18.87 -22.55 -14.38
C LYS A 143 -18.81 -23.96 -14.98
N PRO A 144 -19.76 -24.86 -14.64
CA PRO A 144 -19.79 -26.21 -15.20
C PRO A 144 -19.95 -26.17 -16.73
N GLY A 145 -19.33 -27.13 -17.43
CA GLY A 145 -19.36 -27.21 -18.90
C GLY A 145 -18.48 -26.20 -19.65
N LEU A 146 -17.80 -25.28 -18.95
CA LEU A 146 -16.86 -24.33 -19.54
C LEU A 146 -15.40 -24.75 -19.29
N LYS A 147 -14.48 -24.33 -20.17
CA LYS A 147 -13.03 -24.56 -20.00
C LYS A 147 -12.46 -23.63 -18.91
N HIS A 148 -12.90 -22.37 -18.89
CA HIS A 148 -12.56 -21.34 -17.90
C HIS A 148 -13.83 -20.64 -17.40
N ALA A 149 -13.73 -19.46 -16.77
CA ALA A 149 -14.90 -18.70 -16.28
C ALA A 149 -15.95 -18.41 -17.37
N ARG A 150 -15.52 -18.08 -18.60
CA ARG A 150 -16.41 -17.74 -19.73
C ARG A 150 -16.13 -18.51 -21.03
N SER A 151 -14.94 -19.11 -21.16
CA SER A 151 -14.53 -19.81 -22.38
C SER A 151 -15.30 -21.11 -22.56
N LYS A 152 -16.09 -21.18 -23.64
CA LYS A 152 -16.85 -22.37 -24.06
C LYS A 152 -15.96 -23.33 -24.84
N ARG A 153 -16.26 -24.63 -24.77
CA ARG A 153 -15.67 -25.63 -25.68
C ARG A 153 -16.17 -25.34 -27.10
N GLN A 154 -15.32 -25.58 -28.11
CA GLN A 154 -15.73 -25.53 -29.51
C GLN A 154 -16.85 -26.53 -29.75
N LYS A 155 -17.96 -26.07 -30.35
CA LYS A 155 -19.09 -26.94 -30.72
C LYS A 155 -18.74 -27.67 -32.02
N ALA A 156 -18.97 -28.98 -32.04
CA ALA A 156 -18.96 -29.78 -33.26
C ALA A 156 -20.41 -30.15 -33.59
N TYR A 157 -20.82 -29.92 -34.82
CA TYR A 157 -22.14 -30.31 -35.35
C TYR A 157 -22.01 -31.63 -36.11
N ARG A 158 -23.09 -32.39 -36.18
CA ARG A 158 -23.21 -33.60 -36.99
C ARG A 158 -24.05 -33.29 -38.22
#